data_AF-A0A6J4XRG5-F1
#
_entry.id   AF-A0A6J4XRG5-F1
#
_cell.length_a   1.000
_cell.length_b   1.000
_cell.length_c   1.000
_cell.angle_alpha   90.00
_cell.angle_beta   90.00
_cell.angle_gamma   90.00
#
_symmetry.space_group_name_H-M   'P 1'
#
loop_
_entity.id
_entity.type
_entity.pdbx_description
1 polymer ?
#
loop_
_entity_poly.entity_id
_entity_poly.type
_entity_poly.pdbx_seq_one_letter_code
_entity_poly.pdbx_strand_id
1 'polypeptide(L)'
;MENLNFYIGCIIVLLVTSYRFNLAPPPKPALPQNLPRQLGIILNWFQFKKNTSSSLFPPPRANTTLFKFWLYRAAYTVLGLIVFMAITKFPNLADEVQKIIDLASQSNMPVLKKSGPVVLAFIVAVVFPVIPPFVGADRSLRRYLFERASIPAQQLRERNVLRKAEYDIDPKVLSVVKNKLQADGFDARDIVFEAMPTTRSLWTKIAVLLEHISEWQGQDKYKTAFALLKERDSDILSVDRVTDTFEALKGNARECFAGKRSQLNGSEMKKREDAFRSECKELLVVIYDLLSRVSLKSHFTESERIKCAAEIGFKIEQRPGGPVPDSNDLITLGLVLSGVCLLPLSYKVGFGRAVMITVIIFTAVLVPILIADKLPGLPFRRNGYTPSVAYPFMSGFTVMALTVMISTVYSSINFAEFFSSGADLFDLTKGWKRYIGRSYPWTALPVLYAILIASRIRTGSYPDTACLRGFQRYRAWGCLLDAGIFLICTTGVMIFFVMPKVAVLWGNPAAATEWTLLARPGLISSTLGFFVPTWYRARSLSRKQTAPPSQPPVLDIPVPV
;
A
#
# COMPACT_ATOMS: atom_id res chain seq x y z
N MET A 1 -0.85 -43.13 2.77
CA MET A 1 -1.14 -42.45 1.49
C MET A 1 -1.77 -41.06 1.65
N GLU A 2 -2.65 -40.84 2.62
CA GLU A 2 -3.32 -39.52 2.82
C GLU A 2 -2.35 -38.35 3.08
N ASN A 3 -1.33 -38.56 3.92
CA ASN A 3 -0.31 -37.53 4.17
C ASN A 3 0.49 -37.18 2.91
N LEU A 4 0.84 -38.19 2.10
CA LEU A 4 1.53 -37.98 0.82
C LEU A 4 0.68 -37.14 -0.14
N ASN A 5 -0.62 -37.48 -0.27
CA ASN A 5 -1.56 -36.73 -1.11
C ASN A 5 -1.73 -35.28 -0.63
N PHE A 6 -1.70 -35.03 0.68
CA PHE A 6 -1.73 -33.68 1.24
C PHE A 6 -0.49 -32.86 0.87
N TYR A 7 0.71 -33.45 0.98
CA TYR A 7 1.95 -32.78 0.57
C TYR A 7 2.00 -32.50 -0.93
N ILE A 8 1.55 -33.46 -1.76
CA ILE A 8 1.40 -33.26 -3.20
C ILE A 8 0.44 -32.10 -3.48
N GLY A 9 -0.70 -32.04 -2.79
CA GLY A 9 -1.63 -30.91 -2.88
C GLY A 9 -0.99 -29.56 -2.56
N CYS A 10 -0.17 -29.49 -1.49
CA CYS A 10 0.58 -28.28 -1.15
C CYS A 10 1.54 -27.87 -2.26
N ILE A 11 2.28 -28.81 -2.85
CA ILE A 11 3.21 -28.56 -3.96
C ILE A 11 2.47 -28.03 -5.19
N ILE A 12 1.32 -28.62 -5.54
CA ILE A 12 0.48 -28.15 -6.66
C ILE A 12 0.06 -26.70 -6.44
N VAL A 13 -0.48 -26.38 -5.26
CA VAL A 13 -0.91 -25.00 -4.95
C VAL A 13 0.27 -24.04 -5.01
N LEU A 14 1.41 -24.43 -4.44
CA LEU A 14 2.65 -23.64 -4.49
C LEU A 14 3.04 -23.32 -5.94
N LEU A 15 3.19 -24.34 -6.79
CA LEU A 15 3.66 -24.18 -8.16
C LEU A 15 2.68 -23.39 -9.02
N VAL A 16 1.38 -23.73 -8.96
CA VAL A 16 0.36 -23.11 -9.80
C VAL A 16 0.14 -21.65 -9.42
N THR A 17 0.02 -21.32 -8.13
CA THR A 17 -0.16 -19.92 -7.70
C THR A 17 1.08 -19.08 -8.03
N SER A 18 2.26 -19.65 -7.84
CA SER A 18 3.55 -19.03 -8.16
C SER A 18 3.68 -18.77 -9.67
N TYR A 19 3.29 -19.72 -10.52
CA TYR A 19 3.23 -19.55 -11.97
C TYR A 19 2.20 -18.48 -12.37
N ARG A 20 1.00 -18.52 -11.80
CA ARG A 20 -0.07 -17.56 -12.09
C ARG A 20 0.30 -16.12 -11.71
N PHE A 21 1.10 -15.92 -10.66
CA PHE A 21 1.61 -14.60 -10.31
C PHE A 21 2.57 -14.03 -11.36
N ASN A 22 3.37 -14.88 -12.00
CA ASN A 22 4.29 -14.47 -13.07
C ASN A 22 3.55 -14.05 -14.34
N LEU A 23 2.32 -14.54 -14.55
CA LEU A 23 1.46 -14.10 -15.63
C LEU A 23 0.90 -12.70 -15.31
N ALA A 24 1.16 -11.74 -16.20
CA ALA A 24 0.62 -10.40 -16.08
C ALA A 24 -0.93 -10.46 -15.92
N PRO A 25 -1.50 -9.77 -14.93
CA PRO A 25 -2.94 -9.76 -14.72
C PRO A 25 -3.63 -9.07 -15.91
N PRO A 26 -4.79 -9.58 -16.37
CA PRO A 26 -5.52 -8.94 -17.45
C PRO A 26 -5.92 -7.50 -17.09
N PRO A 27 -6.04 -6.60 -18.09
CA PRO A 27 -6.46 -5.22 -17.86
C PRO A 27 -7.82 -5.15 -17.16
N LYS A 28 -8.12 -4.01 -16.49
CA LYS A 28 -9.39 -3.88 -15.75
C LYS A 28 -10.51 -4.02 -16.78
N PRO A 29 -11.50 -4.92 -16.60
CA PRO A 29 -12.72 -4.77 -17.36
C PRO A 29 -13.28 -3.37 -17.04
N ALA A 30 -13.80 -2.68 -18.06
CA ALA A 30 -14.50 -1.42 -17.84
C ALA A 30 -15.60 -1.66 -16.80
N LEU A 31 -15.74 -0.75 -15.82
CA LEU A 31 -16.87 -0.85 -14.89
C LEU A 31 -18.16 -0.78 -15.72
N PRO A 32 -19.15 -1.66 -15.47
CA PRO A 32 -20.46 -1.50 -16.06
C PRO A 32 -20.97 -0.10 -15.74
N GLN A 33 -21.38 0.66 -16.76
CA GLN A 33 -21.87 2.03 -16.58
C GLN A 33 -23.12 2.10 -15.68
N ASN A 34 -23.82 0.98 -15.52
CA ASN A 34 -25.08 0.86 -14.79
C ASN A 34 -24.93 0.06 -13.48
N LEU A 35 -23.92 0.38 -12.66
CA LEU A 35 -23.80 -0.26 -11.35
C LEU A 35 -24.72 0.43 -10.32
N PRO A 36 -25.51 -0.31 -9.51
CA PRO A 36 -26.33 0.28 -8.44
C PRO A 36 -25.47 1.13 -7.50
N ARG A 37 -25.96 2.31 -7.12
CA ARG A 37 -25.22 3.32 -6.34
C ARG A 37 -24.63 2.75 -5.04
N GLN A 38 -25.32 1.81 -4.40
CA GLN A 38 -24.88 1.12 -3.18
C GLN A 38 -23.69 0.18 -3.42
N LEU A 39 -23.71 -0.61 -4.50
CA LEU A 39 -22.56 -1.42 -4.92
C LEU A 39 -21.39 -0.54 -5.38
N GLY A 40 -21.67 0.63 -5.97
CA GLY A 40 -20.67 1.64 -6.29
C GLY A 40 -19.93 2.17 -5.06
N ILE A 41 -20.62 2.34 -3.92
CA ILE A 41 -20.00 2.75 -2.64
C ILE A 41 -19.12 1.65 -2.07
N ILE A 42 -19.59 0.40 -2.05
CA ILE A 42 -18.81 -0.76 -1.58
C ILE A 42 -17.59 -0.97 -2.50
N LEU A 43 -17.78 -0.93 -3.82
CA LEU A 43 -16.67 -0.99 -4.78
C LEU A 43 -15.72 0.18 -4.60
N ASN A 44 -16.19 1.40 -4.33
CA ASN A 44 -15.33 2.56 -4.05
C ASN A 44 -14.55 2.42 -2.73
N TRP A 45 -15.13 1.76 -1.72
CA TRP A 45 -14.41 1.40 -0.48
C TRP A 45 -13.33 0.35 -0.73
N PHE A 46 -13.56 -0.57 -1.67
CA PHE A 46 -12.58 -1.55 -2.16
C PHE A 46 -11.75 -1.05 -3.36
N GLN A 47 -11.97 0.17 -3.86
CA GLN A 47 -11.17 0.75 -4.93
C GLN A 47 -9.85 1.17 -4.32
N PHE A 48 -8.86 0.29 -4.47
CA PHE A 48 -7.48 0.56 -4.11
C PHE A 48 -7.06 1.92 -4.67
N LYS A 49 -6.71 2.87 -3.79
CA LYS A 49 -6.13 4.14 -4.23
C LYS A 49 -4.91 3.82 -5.07
N LYS A 50 -4.98 4.18 -6.36
CA LYS A 50 -4.07 3.73 -7.43
C LYS A 50 -2.59 4.10 -7.22
N ASN A 51 -2.27 4.94 -6.25
CA ASN A 51 -1.01 5.67 -6.18
C ASN A 51 -0.32 5.62 -4.82
N THR A 52 -0.62 4.67 -3.92
CA THR A 52 0.00 4.71 -2.59
C THR A 52 1.07 3.64 -2.43
N SER A 53 2.20 4.02 -1.84
CA SER A 53 3.33 3.14 -1.50
C SER A 53 3.15 2.69 -0.03
N SER A 54 3.28 1.39 0.24
CA SER A 54 3.19 0.88 1.62
C SER A 54 4.44 1.28 2.39
N SER A 55 4.28 1.82 3.60
CA SER A 55 5.42 2.15 4.47
C SER A 55 6.04 0.92 5.13
N LEU A 56 5.32 -0.21 5.21
CA LEU A 56 5.89 -1.52 5.58
C LEU A 56 6.94 -1.98 4.57
N PHE A 57 6.80 -1.57 3.30
CA PHE A 57 7.71 -1.90 2.22
C PHE A 57 8.06 -0.64 1.41
N PRO A 58 8.90 0.28 1.94
CA PRO A 58 9.30 1.49 1.21
C PRO A 58 9.85 1.10 -0.17
N PRO A 59 9.66 1.89 -1.24
CA PRO A 59 10.25 1.58 -2.54
C PRO A 59 11.78 1.60 -2.42
N PRO A 60 12.51 0.53 -2.83
CA PRO A 60 13.96 0.61 -2.92
C PRO A 60 14.44 0.12 -4.31
N ARG A 61 15.70 0.44 -4.62
CA ARG A 61 16.59 0.03 -5.74
C ARG A 61 16.05 -0.94 -6.79
N ALA A 62 16.52 -0.78 -8.03
CA ALA A 62 16.37 -1.75 -9.11
C ALA A 62 16.84 -3.20 -8.77
N ASN A 63 17.63 -3.42 -7.72
CA ASN A 63 18.02 -4.76 -7.22
C ASN A 63 17.07 -5.33 -6.14
N THR A 64 16.29 -4.49 -5.45
CA THR A 64 15.30 -4.90 -4.44
C THR A 64 13.91 -5.18 -5.02
N THR A 65 13.72 -4.91 -6.30
CA THR A 65 12.51 -5.25 -7.08
C THR A 65 12.42 -6.74 -7.34
N LEU A 66 13.53 -7.44 -7.55
CA LEU A 66 13.56 -8.90 -7.59
C LEU A 66 13.12 -9.48 -6.25
N PHE A 67 13.71 -9.01 -5.14
CA PHE A 67 13.28 -9.40 -3.80
C PHE A 67 11.79 -9.09 -3.53
N LYS A 68 11.29 -7.90 -3.90
CA LYS A 68 9.86 -7.56 -3.76
C LYS A 68 8.97 -8.41 -4.65
N PHE A 69 9.38 -8.68 -5.87
CA PHE A 69 8.66 -9.57 -6.77
C PHE A 69 8.56 -10.96 -6.14
N TRP A 70 9.68 -11.50 -5.62
CA TRP A 70 9.68 -12.77 -4.88
C TRP A 70 8.86 -12.71 -3.59
N LEU A 71 8.88 -11.60 -2.85
CA LEU A 71 8.12 -11.41 -1.63
C LEU A 71 6.61 -11.37 -1.89
N TYR A 72 6.16 -10.60 -2.89
CA TYR A 72 4.75 -10.52 -3.26
C TYR A 72 4.26 -11.78 -3.94
N ARG A 73 5.12 -12.44 -4.73
CA ARG A 73 4.88 -13.79 -5.25
C ARG A 73 4.72 -14.79 -4.11
N ALA A 74 5.64 -14.79 -3.14
CA ALA A 74 5.56 -15.65 -1.96
C ALA A 74 4.30 -15.35 -1.14
N ALA A 75 3.96 -14.08 -0.91
CA ALA A 75 2.74 -13.70 -0.19
C ALA A 75 1.46 -14.21 -0.90
N TYR A 76 1.40 -14.06 -2.23
CA TYR A 76 0.30 -14.59 -3.04
C TYR A 76 0.22 -16.12 -2.96
N THR A 77 1.36 -16.79 -3.08
CA THR A 77 1.48 -18.24 -2.99
C THR A 77 1.12 -18.78 -1.61
N VAL A 78 1.57 -18.12 -0.55
CA VAL A 78 1.23 -18.43 0.85
C VAL A 78 -0.27 -18.26 1.07
N LEU A 79 -0.90 -17.23 0.50
CA LEU A 79 -2.35 -17.07 0.60
C LEU A 79 -3.11 -18.22 -0.08
N GLY A 80 -2.66 -18.68 -1.25
CA GLY A 80 -3.23 -19.84 -1.91
C GLY A 80 -3.12 -21.11 -1.06
N LEU A 81 -1.93 -21.35 -0.47
CA LEU A 81 -1.70 -22.45 0.47
C LEU A 81 -2.61 -22.36 1.70
N ILE A 82 -2.77 -21.15 2.24
CA ILE A 82 -3.65 -20.86 3.36
C ILE A 82 -5.09 -21.26 3.02
N VAL A 83 -5.61 -20.89 1.86
CA VAL A 83 -6.97 -21.23 1.42
C VAL A 83 -7.11 -22.74 1.25
N PHE A 84 -6.12 -23.39 0.62
CA PHE A 84 -6.09 -24.85 0.46
C PHE A 84 -6.11 -25.58 1.81
N MET A 85 -5.21 -25.19 2.72
CA MET A 85 -5.16 -25.78 4.07
C MET A 85 -6.46 -25.53 4.82
N ALA A 86 -7.05 -24.34 4.67
CA ALA A 86 -8.31 -24.02 5.31
C ALA A 86 -9.43 -24.95 4.83
N ILE A 87 -9.61 -25.14 3.53
CA ILE A 87 -10.69 -25.99 3.01
C ILE A 87 -10.43 -27.46 3.37
N THR A 88 -9.18 -27.91 3.31
CA THR A 88 -8.82 -29.31 3.62
C THR A 88 -9.04 -29.63 5.10
N LYS A 89 -8.74 -28.69 6.01
CA LYS A 89 -8.82 -28.92 7.46
C LYS A 89 -10.15 -28.49 8.07
N PHE A 90 -10.96 -27.69 7.38
CA PHE A 90 -12.24 -27.17 7.87
C PHE A 90 -13.41 -27.66 7.02
N PRO A 91 -14.04 -28.79 7.38
CA PRO A 91 -15.19 -29.30 6.63
C PRO A 91 -16.36 -28.30 6.58
N ASN A 92 -16.57 -27.53 7.64
CA ASN A 92 -17.59 -26.48 7.66
C ASN A 92 -17.27 -25.34 6.67
N LEU A 93 -15.98 -25.02 6.45
CA LEU A 93 -15.59 -24.03 5.45
C LEU A 93 -15.77 -24.61 4.04
N ALA A 94 -15.45 -25.89 3.85
CA ALA A 94 -15.71 -26.56 2.58
C ALA A 94 -17.20 -26.54 2.22
N ASP A 95 -18.08 -26.76 3.20
CA ASP A 95 -19.54 -26.72 3.02
C ASP A 95 -20.03 -25.30 2.66
N GLU A 96 -19.54 -24.26 3.35
CA GLU A 96 -19.90 -22.86 3.02
C GLU A 96 -19.34 -22.41 1.67
N VAL A 97 -18.11 -22.80 1.33
CA VAL A 97 -17.51 -22.49 0.03
C VAL A 97 -18.24 -23.24 -1.09
N GLN A 98 -18.69 -24.48 -0.85
CA GLN A 98 -19.50 -25.23 -1.80
C GLN A 98 -20.81 -24.50 -2.08
N LYS A 99 -21.53 -24.03 -1.05
CA LYS A 99 -22.76 -23.23 -1.22
C LYS A 99 -22.53 -22.00 -2.10
N ILE A 100 -21.42 -21.27 -1.89
CA ILE A 100 -21.06 -20.09 -2.68
C ILE A 100 -20.82 -20.47 -4.15
N ILE A 101 -20.14 -21.60 -4.40
CA ILE A 101 -19.89 -22.11 -5.75
C ILE A 101 -21.21 -22.51 -6.42
N ASP A 102 -22.09 -23.23 -5.71
CA ASP A 102 -23.37 -23.70 -6.22
C ASP A 102 -24.32 -22.52 -6.55
N LEU A 103 -24.25 -21.44 -5.77
CA LEU A 103 -24.97 -20.18 -6.05
C LEU A 103 -24.45 -19.46 -7.30
N ALA A 104 -23.16 -19.59 -7.61
CA ALA A 104 -22.50 -18.82 -8.66
C ALA A 104 -22.29 -19.60 -9.97
N SER A 105 -22.40 -20.93 -9.94
CA SER A 105 -22.13 -21.81 -11.08
C SER A 105 -23.21 -22.89 -11.20
N GLN A 106 -23.80 -23.03 -12.40
CA GLN A 106 -24.74 -24.11 -12.72
C GLN A 106 -24.05 -25.47 -12.94
N SER A 107 -22.73 -25.55 -12.78
CA SER A 107 -21.93 -26.73 -13.10
C SER A 107 -21.87 -27.73 -11.93
N ASN A 108 -22.04 -29.03 -12.23
CA ASN A 108 -21.83 -30.17 -11.32
C ASN A 108 -20.35 -30.30 -10.86
N MET A 109 -19.90 -29.40 -10.00
CA MET A 109 -18.58 -29.48 -9.38
C MET A 109 -18.51 -30.64 -8.38
N PRO A 110 -17.39 -31.36 -8.30
CA PRO A 110 -17.22 -32.38 -7.27
C PRO A 110 -17.32 -31.75 -5.88
N VAL A 111 -18.08 -32.41 -5.00
CA VAL A 111 -18.30 -31.93 -3.63
C VAL A 111 -16.95 -31.77 -2.93
N LEU A 112 -16.62 -30.54 -2.53
CA LEU A 112 -15.32 -30.19 -1.93
C LEU A 112 -14.95 -31.11 -0.76
N LYS A 113 -15.93 -31.45 0.08
CA LYS A 113 -15.78 -32.30 1.26
C LYS A 113 -15.44 -33.76 0.95
N LYS A 114 -15.88 -34.26 -0.22
CA LYS A 114 -15.59 -35.62 -0.68
C LYS A 114 -14.33 -35.67 -1.56
N SER A 115 -13.79 -34.52 -1.94
CA SER A 115 -12.63 -34.42 -2.80
C SER A 115 -11.35 -34.72 -2.01
N GLY A 116 -10.50 -35.58 -2.55
CA GLY A 116 -9.17 -35.82 -1.98
C GLY A 116 -8.28 -34.56 -2.06
N PRO A 117 -7.20 -34.48 -1.25
CA PRO A 117 -6.36 -33.27 -1.16
C PRO A 117 -5.78 -32.79 -2.50
N VAL A 118 -5.48 -33.71 -3.42
CA VAL A 118 -4.94 -33.38 -4.76
C VAL A 118 -6.00 -32.69 -5.63
N VAL A 119 -7.23 -33.23 -5.64
CA VAL A 119 -8.36 -32.65 -6.38
C VAL A 119 -8.70 -31.29 -5.80
N LEU A 120 -8.70 -31.17 -4.47
CA LEU A 120 -8.96 -29.91 -3.79
C LEU A 120 -7.89 -28.86 -4.08
N ALA A 121 -6.62 -29.24 -4.14
CA ALA A 121 -5.53 -28.36 -4.54
C ALA A 121 -5.72 -27.81 -5.96
N PHE A 122 -6.16 -28.67 -6.90
CA PHE A 122 -6.50 -28.26 -8.25
C PHE A 122 -7.68 -27.28 -8.27
N ILE A 123 -8.75 -27.57 -7.50
CA ILE A 123 -9.91 -26.69 -7.40
C ILE A 123 -9.50 -25.30 -6.87
N VAL A 124 -8.71 -25.24 -5.80
CA VAL A 124 -8.28 -23.97 -5.20
C VAL A 124 -7.33 -23.19 -6.12
N ALA A 125 -6.36 -23.86 -6.73
CA ALA A 125 -5.31 -23.18 -7.49
C ALA A 125 -5.70 -22.84 -8.94
N VAL A 126 -6.58 -23.64 -9.54
CA VAL A 126 -6.96 -23.54 -10.97
C VAL A 126 -8.41 -23.11 -11.14
N VAL A 127 -9.35 -23.66 -10.36
CA VAL A 127 -10.78 -23.47 -10.61
C VAL A 127 -11.33 -22.20 -9.93
N PHE A 128 -11.04 -21.98 -8.64
CA PHE A 128 -11.47 -20.77 -7.92
C PHE A 128 -11.12 -19.48 -8.67
N PRO A 129 -9.92 -19.32 -9.23
CA PRO A 129 -9.57 -18.10 -9.93
C PRO A 129 -10.33 -17.83 -11.23
N VAL A 130 -11.15 -18.79 -11.69
CA VAL A 130 -11.94 -18.71 -12.92
C VAL A 130 -13.43 -18.53 -12.62
N ILE A 131 -13.90 -18.96 -11.44
CA ILE A 131 -15.34 -18.95 -11.08
C ILE A 131 -15.69 -17.69 -10.24
N PRO A 132 -16.85 -17.04 -10.47
CA PRO A 132 -17.36 -15.99 -9.59
C PRO A 132 -17.72 -16.50 -8.18
N PRO A 133 -17.59 -15.68 -7.11
CA PRO A 133 -16.99 -14.35 -7.06
C PRO A 133 -15.44 -14.37 -6.98
N PHE A 134 -14.84 -15.56 -6.86
CA PHE A 134 -13.40 -15.75 -6.60
C PHE A 134 -12.49 -15.21 -7.71
N VAL A 135 -12.89 -15.28 -8.99
CA VAL A 135 -12.18 -14.64 -10.11
C VAL A 135 -11.99 -13.14 -9.91
N GLY A 136 -12.98 -12.45 -9.35
CA GLY A 136 -12.90 -11.02 -9.06
C GLY A 136 -11.91 -10.71 -7.95
N ALA A 137 -11.95 -11.50 -6.87
CA ALA A 137 -11.03 -11.38 -5.75
C ALA A 137 -9.58 -11.69 -6.16
N ASP A 138 -9.37 -12.79 -6.89
CA ASP A 138 -8.07 -13.23 -7.40
C ASP A 138 -7.45 -12.19 -8.35
N ARG A 139 -8.20 -11.72 -9.37
CA ARG A 139 -7.71 -10.70 -10.29
C ARG A 139 -7.36 -9.41 -9.57
N SER A 140 -8.19 -8.99 -8.61
CA SER A 140 -7.96 -7.77 -7.83
C SER A 140 -6.71 -7.88 -6.98
N LEU A 141 -6.54 -9.00 -6.25
CA LEU A 141 -5.38 -9.26 -5.42
C LEU A 141 -4.11 -9.39 -6.25
N ARG A 142 -4.11 -10.24 -7.29
CA ARG A 142 -2.94 -10.45 -8.16
C ARG A 142 -2.54 -9.14 -8.82
N ARG A 143 -3.49 -8.37 -9.34
CA ARG A 143 -3.20 -7.06 -9.91
C ARG A 143 -2.59 -6.10 -8.90
N TYR A 144 -3.19 -6.03 -7.72
CA TYR A 144 -2.69 -5.19 -6.65
C TYR A 144 -1.24 -5.53 -6.28
N LEU A 145 -0.93 -6.82 -6.11
CA LEU A 145 0.42 -7.29 -5.78
C LEU A 145 1.39 -7.15 -6.97
N PHE A 146 0.96 -7.43 -8.20
CA PHE A 146 1.78 -7.37 -9.41
C PHE A 146 2.13 -5.94 -9.82
N GLU A 147 1.17 -5.00 -9.78
CA GLU A 147 1.44 -3.58 -10.04
C GLU A 147 2.43 -2.96 -9.03
N ARG A 148 2.59 -3.59 -7.85
CA ARG A 148 3.57 -3.17 -6.83
C ARG A 148 4.91 -3.88 -6.95
N ALA A 149 4.90 -5.09 -7.50
CA ALA A 149 6.09 -5.87 -7.76
C ALA A 149 6.82 -5.40 -9.03
N SER A 150 6.08 -4.86 -10.02
CA SER A 150 6.59 -4.55 -11.35
C SER A 150 7.15 -3.13 -11.49
N ILE A 151 8.42 -3.03 -11.89
CA ILE A 151 9.11 -1.76 -12.24
C ILE A 151 8.39 -1.03 -13.38
N PRO A 152 7.93 -1.69 -14.47
CA PRO A 152 7.22 -1.00 -15.54
C PRO A 152 5.98 -0.25 -15.08
N ALA A 153 5.24 -0.78 -14.09
CA ALA A 153 4.09 -0.09 -13.52
C ALA A 153 4.50 1.17 -12.74
N GLN A 154 5.61 1.11 -12.00
CA GLN A 154 6.15 2.28 -11.29
C GLN A 154 6.68 3.35 -12.25
N GLN A 155 7.35 2.96 -13.32
CA GLN A 155 7.79 3.85 -14.40
C GLN A 155 6.61 4.55 -15.05
N LEU A 156 5.57 3.79 -15.45
CA LEU A 156 4.35 4.36 -16.01
C LEU A 156 3.65 5.33 -15.04
N ARG A 157 3.71 5.07 -13.73
CA ARG A 157 3.18 5.98 -12.71
C ARG A 157 3.98 7.28 -12.68
N GLU A 158 5.30 7.22 -12.58
CA GLU A 158 6.15 8.42 -12.52
C GLU A 158 6.07 9.25 -13.80
N ARG A 159 6.10 8.61 -14.97
CA ARG A 159 5.84 9.29 -16.25
C ARG A 159 4.50 10.02 -16.26
N ASN A 160 3.44 9.38 -15.74
CA ASN A 160 2.11 10.01 -15.68
C ASN A 160 2.04 11.15 -14.65
N VAL A 161 2.80 11.07 -13.56
CA VAL A 161 2.92 12.15 -12.58
C VAL A 161 3.63 13.35 -13.21
N LEU A 162 4.80 13.14 -13.83
CA LEU A 162 5.54 14.21 -14.52
C LEU A 162 4.72 14.88 -15.62
N ARG A 163 3.96 14.10 -16.40
CA ARG A 163 3.08 14.63 -17.45
C ARG A 163 1.99 15.58 -16.93
N LYS A 164 1.51 15.35 -15.70
CA LYS A 164 0.40 16.10 -15.08
C LYS A 164 0.88 17.20 -14.13
N ALA A 165 2.14 17.14 -13.70
CA ALA A 165 2.70 18.11 -12.79
C ALA A 165 2.81 19.48 -13.46
N GLU A 166 2.53 20.53 -12.68
CA GLU A 166 2.85 21.88 -13.09
C GLU A 166 4.39 22.00 -13.22
N TYR A 167 4.83 22.73 -14.22
CA TYR A 167 6.24 22.89 -14.54
C TYR A 167 6.58 24.37 -14.54
N ASP A 168 7.58 24.72 -13.74
CA ASP A 168 8.06 26.07 -13.56
C ASP A 168 9.56 26.10 -13.90
N ILE A 169 9.97 27.07 -14.70
CA ILE A 169 11.34 27.09 -15.23
C ILE A 169 12.18 28.04 -14.39
N ASP A 170 13.33 27.55 -13.90
CA ASP A 170 14.33 28.43 -13.30
C ASP A 170 14.81 29.47 -14.34
N PRO A 171 14.64 30.78 -14.07
CA PRO A 171 15.07 31.85 -14.97
C PRO A 171 16.55 31.74 -15.36
N LYS A 172 17.41 31.21 -14.48
CA LYS A 172 18.84 31.02 -14.76
C LYS A 172 19.04 29.99 -15.87
N VAL A 173 18.39 28.84 -15.78
CA VAL A 173 18.49 27.77 -16.77
C VAL A 173 17.89 28.24 -18.10
N LEU A 174 16.77 28.96 -18.06
CA LEU A 174 16.19 29.57 -19.26
C LEU A 174 17.17 30.49 -19.98
N SER A 175 17.95 31.30 -19.25
CA SER A 175 18.95 32.18 -19.84
C SER A 175 20.08 31.41 -20.54
N VAL A 176 20.55 30.30 -19.96
CA VAL A 176 21.57 29.44 -20.56
C VAL A 176 21.06 28.80 -21.86
N VAL A 177 19.86 28.24 -21.82
CA VAL A 177 19.21 27.63 -22.99
C VAL A 177 18.97 28.66 -24.08
N LYS A 178 18.57 29.88 -23.70
CA LYS A 178 18.37 30.98 -24.64
C LYS A 178 19.66 31.32 -25.38
N ASN A 179 20.78 31.42 -24.68
CA ASN A 179 22.08 31.70 -25.29
C ASN A 179 22.52 30.55 -26.23
N LYS A 180 22.32 29.29 -25.83
CA LYS A 180 22.65 28.12 -26.68
C LYS A 180 21.81 28.08 -27.96
N LEU A 181 20.51 28.25 -27.85
CA LEU A 181 19.62 28.26 -29.02
C LEU A 181 19.87 29.49 -29.93
N GLN A 182 20.26 30.63 -29.36
CA GLN A 182 20.69 31.78 -30.18
C GLN A 182 21.97 31.49 -30.97
N ALA A 183 22.95 30.79 -30.37
CA ALA A 183 24.12 30.32 -31.10
C ALA A 183 23.74 29.34 -32.22
N ASP A 184 22.68 28.56 -32.03
CA ASP A 184 22.07 27.71 -33.05
C ASP A 184 21.17 28.48 -34.03
N GLY A 185 21.22 29.82 -34.07
CA GLY A 185 20.51 30.63 -35.05
C GLY A 185 19.01 30.86 -34.78
N PHE A 186 18.52 30.61 -33.56
CA PHE A 186 17.16 30.98 -33.16
C PHE A 186 17.07 32.43 -32.68
N ASP A 187 15.91 33.07 -32.88
CA ASP A 187 15.65 34.40 -32.33
C ASP A 187 15.28 34.30 -30.84
N ALA A 188 15.76 35.26 -30.06
CA ALA A 188 15.43 35.46 -28.65
C ALA A 188 13.92 35.41 -28.36
N ARG A 189 13.10 35.89 -29.31
CA ARG A 189 11.64 36.01 -29.22
C ARG A 189 10.89 34.69 -29.44
N ASP A 190 11.55 33.67 -29.98
CA ASP A 190 10.96 32.36 -30.19
C ASP A 190 11.06 31.47 -28.95
N ILE A 191 11.97 31.82 -28.04
CA ILE A 191 12.33 31.06 -26.83
C ILE A 191 11.54 31.65 -25.66
N VAL A 192 10.27 31.28 -25.58
CA VAL A 192 9.33 31.77 -24.56
C VAL A 192 8.61 30.58 -23.93
N PHE A 193 8.58 30.56 -22.59
CA PHE A 193 7.79 29.63 -21.82
C PHE A 193 6.51 30.27 -21.32
N GLU A 194 5.39 29.63 -21.63
CA GLU A 194 4.05 30.04 -21.22
C GLU A 194 3.37 28.85 -20.54
N ALA A 195 2.51 29.08 -19.55
CA ALA A 195 1.76 28.02 -18.88
C ALA A 195 0.83 27.24 -19.85
N MET A 196 0.35 27.92 -20.89
CA MET A 196 -0.39 27.30 -21.99
C MET A 196 0.58 26.58 -22.93
N PRO A 197 0.27 25.35 -23.39
CA PRO A 197 1.17 24.54 -24.20
C PRO A 197 1.22 25.02 -25.66
N THR A 198 1.67 26.24 -25.90
CA THR A 198 1.95 26.79 -27.23
C THR A 198 3.19 26.11 -27.83
N THR A 199 3.34 26.16 -29.15
CA THR A 199 4.47 25.51 -29.86
C THR A 199 5.83 25.99 -29.33
N ARG A 200 5.96 27.31 -29.10
CA ARG A 200 7.16 27.93 -28.50
C ARG A 200 7.39 27.47 -27.05
N SER A 201 6.33 27.39 -26.26
CA SER A 201 6.41 26.91 -24.87
C SER A 201 6.85 25.44 -24.80
N LEU A 202 6.31 24.57 -25.66
CA LEU A 202 6.70 23.16 -25.73
C LEU A 202 8.17 23.00 -26.17
N TRP A 203 8.59 23.72 -27.20
CA TRP A 203 9.97 23.71 -27.67
C TRP A 203 10.94 24.19 -26.58
N THR A 204 10.63 25.31 -25.94
CA THR A 204 11.44 25.87 -24.84
C THR A 204 11.50 24.89 -23.66
N LYS A 205 10.39 24.25 -23.30
CA LYS A 205 10.34 23.24 -22.24
C LYS A 205 11.23 22.03 -22.57
N ILE A 206 11.19 21.53 -23.81
CA ILE A 206 12.05 20.43 -24.26
C ILE A 206 13.52 20.80 -24.11
N ALA A 207 13.91 21.97 -24.60
CA ALA A 207 15.29 22.44 -24.54
C ALA A 207 15.80 22.61 -23.09
N VAL A 208 14.96 23.14 -22.19
CA VAL A 208 15.28 23.24 -20.76
C VAL A 208 15.41 21.88 -20.09
N LEU A 209 14.50 20.94 -20.38
CA LEU A 209 14.61 19.58 -19.82
C LEU A 209 15.87 18.86 -20.33
N LEU A 210 16.27 19.08 -21.59
CA LEU A 210 17.51 18.56 -22.14
C LEU A 210 18.75 19.14 -21.47
N GLU A 211 18.75 20.44 -21.15
CA GLU A 211 19.84 21.07 -20.39
C GLU A 211 20.02 20.40 -19.02
N HIS A 212 18.91 20.19 -18.30
CA HIS A 212 18.95 19.47 -17.02
C HIS A 212 19.40 18.02 -17.18
N ILE A 213 18.99 17.33 -18.25
CA ILE A 213 19.46 15.97 -18.53
C ILE A 213 20.98 15.95 -18.75
N SER A 214 21.51 16.93 -19.49
CA SER A 214 22.96 17.07 -19.72
C SER A 214 23.71 17.33 -18.43
N GLU A 215 23.19 18.22 -17.57
CA GLU A 215 23.76 18.47 -16.24
C GLU A 215 23.76 17.19 -15.38
N TRP A 216 22.65 16.45 -15.38
CA TRP A 216 22.55 15.19 -14.64
C TRP A 216 23.52 14.13 -15.16
N GLN A 217 23.75 14.04 -16.47
CA GLN A 217 24.77 13.13 -17.02
C GLN A 217 26.17 13.39 -16.45
N GLY A 218 26.50 14.66 -16.18
CA GLY A 218 27.77 15.06 -15.56
C GLY A 218 27.88 14.76 -14.07
N GLN A 219 26.78 14.47 -13.39
CA GLN A 219 26.76 14.18 -11.96
C GLN A 219 26.93 12.68 -11.68
N ASP A 220 27.86 12.34 -10.78
CA ASP A 220 28.19 10.95 -10.41
C ASP A 220 26.96 10.13 -9.96
N LYS A 221 25.99 10.81 -9.33
CA LYS A 221 24.73 10.21 -8.84
C LYS A 221 23.86 9.61 -9.96
N TYR A 222 23.94 10.13 -11.19
CA TYR A 222 23.10 9.68 -12.31
C TYR A 222 23.88 8.92 -13.39
N LYS A 223 25.21 9.02 -13.38
CA LYS A 223 26.11 8.41 -14.36
C LYS A 223 25.80 6.94 -14.65
N THR A 224 25.62 6.12 -13.62
CA THR A 224 25.29 4.69 -13.77
C THR A 224 23.89 4.46 -14.37
N ALA A 225 22.93 5.33 -14.09
CA ALA A 225 21.60 5.21 -14.67
C ALA A 225 21.65 5.48 -16.17
N PHE A 226 22.27 6.58 -16.60
CA PHE A 226 22.40 6.92 -18.02
C PHE A 226 23.20 5.89 -18.81
N ALA A 227 24.30 5.36 -18.26
CA ALA A 227 25.12 4.35 -18.93
C ALA A 227 24.40 3.00 -19.15
N LEU A 228 23.36 2.69 -18.37
CA LEU A 228 22.65 1.41 -18.41
C LEU A 228 21.26 1.51 -19.05
N LEU A 229 20.79 2.70 -19.43
CA LEU A 229 19.45 2.89 -19.98
C LEU A 229 19.52 2.89 -21.50
N LYS A 230 19.19 1.74 -22.08
CA LYS A 230 19.05 1.54 -23.53
C LYS A 230 17.59 1.59 -23.96
N GLU A 231 17.37 1.85 -25.24
CA GLU A 231 16.08 1.71 -25.88
C GLU A 231 15.61 0.25 -25.95
N ARG A 232 14.31 0.07 -26.12
CA ARG A 232 13.74 -1.28 -26.18
C ARG A 232 14.19 -1.94 -27.48
N ASP A 233 14.81 -3.12 -27.35
CA ASP A 233 15.29 -3.93 -28.47
C ASP A 233 16.41 -3.26 -29.30
N SER A 234 17.14 -2.29 -28.74
CA SER A 234 18.33 -1.71 -29.38
C SER A 234 19.48 -1.44 -28.41
N ASP A 235 20.68 -1.26 -28.95
CA ASP A 235 21.88 -0.92 -28.19
C ASP A 235 22.05 0.58 -27.94
N ILE A 236 21.17 1.40 -28.53
CA ILE A 236 21.21 2.87 -28.45
C ILE A 236 20.83 3.30 -27.03
N LEU A 237 21.62 4.19 -26.44
CA LEU A 237 21.29 4.77 -25.15
C LEU A 237 20.05 5.65 -25.30
N SER A 238 19.11 5.55 -24.35
CA SER A 238 17.86 6.31 -24.40
C SER A 238 18.09 7.83 -24.39
N VAL A 239 19.23 8.30 -23.87
CA VAL A 239 19.58 9.72 -23.87
C VAL A 239 20.09 10.19 -25.24
N ASP A 240 20.82 9.35 -25.97
CA ASP A 240 21.29 9.64 -27.32
C ASP A 240 20.08 9.76 -28.25
N ARG A 241 19.13 8.82 -28.17
CA ARG A 241 17.87 8.90 -28.93
C ARG A 241 17.13 10.22 -28.72
N VAL A 242 17.02 10.68 -27.47
CA VAL A 242 16.32 11.94 -27.16
C VAL A 242 17.08 13.12 -27.75
N THR A 243 18.42 13.11 -27.67
CA THR A 243 19.29 14.16 -28.20
C THR A 243 19.23 14.20 -29.73
N ASP A 244 19.35 13.05 -30.39
CA ASP A 244 19.27 12.92 -31.86
C ASP A 244 17.91 13.38 -32.39
N THR A 245 16.83 13.00 -31.70
CA THR A 245 15.46 13.43 -32.06
C THR A 245 15.33 14.95 -31.92
N PHE A 246 15.92 15.54 -30.88
CA PHE A 246 15.90 16.99 -30.71
C PHE A 246 16.69 17.72 -31.80
N GLU A 247 17.89 17.24 -32.13
CA GLU A 247 18.72 17.80 -33.21
C GLU A 247 18.00 17.72 -34.56
N ALA A 248 17.36 16.59 -34.88
CA ALA A 248 16.56 16.41 -36.08
C ALA A 248 15.39 17.42 -36.17
N LEU A 249 14.79 17.76 -35.02
CA LEU A 249 13.67 18.71 -34.96
C LEU A 249 14.07 20.18 -35.08
N LYS A 250 15.36 20.54 -34.91
CA LYS A 250 15.81 21.94 -34.97
C LYS A 250 15.50 22.59 -36.32
N GLY A 251 15.66 21.87 -37.43
CA GLY A 251 15.33 22.37 -38.77
C GLY A 251 13.85 22.76 -38.89
N ASN A 252 12.96 21.83 -38.52
CA ASN A 252 11.51 22.05 -38.49
C ASN A 252 11.13 23.23 -37.57
N ALA A 253 11.77 23.35 -36.41
CA ALA A 253 11.54 24.44 -35.47
C ALA A 253 11.89 25.80 -36.08
N ARG A 254 13.07 25.93 -36.71
CA ARG A 254 13.52 27.17 -37.36
C ARG A 254 12.55 27.61 -38.47
N GLU A 255 12.14 26.68 -39.32
CA GLU A 255 11.20 26.97 -40.42
C GLU A 255 9.83 27.39 -39.90
N CYS A 256 9.30 26.71 -38.87
CA CYS A 256 8.02 27.08 -38.26
C CYS A 256 8.06 28.48 -37.63
N PHE A 257 9.13 28.82 -36.90
CA PHE A 257 9.22 30.12 -36.24
C PHE A 257 9.53 31.25 -37.22
N ALA A 258 10.38 31.02 -38.22
CA ALA A 258 10.64 31.99 -39.29
C ALA A 258 9.36 32.31 -40.07
N GLY A 259 8.59 31.28 -40.44
CA GLY A 259 7.32 31.45 -41.14
C GLY A 259 6.28 32.25 -40.37
N LYS A 260 6.23 32.06 -39.05
CA LYS A 260 5.35 32.82 -38.15
C LYS A 260 5.76 34.29 -38.04
N ARG A 261 7.06 34.60 -38.08
CA ARG A 261 7.57 35.98 -38.13
C ARG A 261 7.23 36.67 -39.44
N SER A 262 7.36 35.96 -40.56
CA SER A 262 7.07 36.50 -41.89
C SER A 262 5.58 36.66 -42.19
N GLN A 263 4.70 36.42 -41.21
CA GLN A 263 3.23 36.49 -41.34
C GLN A 263 2.68 35.72 -42.55
N LEU A 264 3.34 34.63 -42.95
CA LEU A 264 2.87 33.72 -43.99
C LEU A 264 1.68 32.92 -43.44
N ASN A 265 0.52 33.57 -43.37
CA ASN A 265 -0.73 33.02 -42.88
C ASN A 265 -1.38 32.15 -43.98
N GLY A 266 -0.74 31.03 -44.30
CA GLY A 266 -1.25 30.00 -45.21
C GLY A 266 -1.77 28.78 -44.44
N SER A 267 -2.76 28.09 -45.00
CA SER A 267 -3.26 26.80 -44.46
C SER A 267 -2.15 25.74 -44.33
N GLU A 268 -1.12 25.82 -45.18
CA GLU A 268 0.04 24.92 -45.14
C GLU A 268 0.93 25.17 -43.92
N MET A 269 1.16 26.44 -43.54
CA MET A 269 1.97 26.77 -42.37
C MET A 269 1.29 26.35 -41.08
N LYS A 270 -0.04 26.43 -41.01
CA LYS A 270 -0.81 25.92 -39.87
C LYS A 270 -0.69 24.39 -39.76
N LYS A 271 -0.83 23.66 -40.87
CA LYS A 271 -0.63 22.20 -40.90
C LYS A 271 0.78 21.82 -40.43
N ARG A 272 1.79 22.58 -40.85
CA ARG A 272 3.18 22.36 -40.45
C ARG A 272 3.42 22.66 -38.97
N GLU A 273 2.86 23.75 -38.44
CA GLU A 273 2.91 24.05 -37.01
C GLU A 273 2.23 22.94 -36.19
N ASP A 274 1.08 22.43 -36.64
CA ASP A 274 0.37 21.33 -35.97
C ASP A 274 1.17 20.02 -35.98
N ALA A 275 1.82 19.70 -37.11
CA ALA A 275 2.71 18.53 -37.22
C ALA A 275 3.91 18.65 -36.27
N PHE A 276 4.62 19.78 -36.30
CA PHE A 276 5.76 20.04 -35.41
C PHE A 276 5.34 20.04 -33.93
N ARG A 277 4.15 20.57 -33.61
CA ARG A 277 3.60 20.51 -32.26
C ARG A 277 3.29 19.08 -31.81
N SER A 278 2.88 18.20 -32.72
CA SER A 278 2.71 16.77 -32.43
C SER A 278 4.05 16.11 -32.13
N GLU A 279 5.06 16.34 -32.96
CA GLU A 279 6.44 15.84 -32.76
C GLU A 279 7.01 16.30 -31.41
N CYS A 280 6.81 17.57 -31.04
CA CYS A 280 7.21 18.09 -29.73
C CYS A 280 6.52 17.35 -28.56
N LYS A 281 5.22 17.04 -28.69
CA LYS A 281 4.48 16.30 -27.64
C LYS A 281 4.99 14.87 -27.52
N GLU A 282 5.32 14.23 -28.64
CA GLU A 282 5.90 12.89 -28.67
C GLU A 282 7.29 12.88 -28.03
N LEU A 283 8.16 13.83 -28.38
CA LEU A 283 9.48 13.96 -27.76
C LEU A 283 9.37 14.22 -26.25
N LEU A 284 8.47 15.09 -25.79
CA LEU A 284 8.22 15.28 -24.35
C LEU A 284 7.80 13.99 -23.66
N VAL A 285 7.00 13.15 -24.32
CA VAL A 285 6.61 11.85 -23.78
C VAL A 285 7.82 10.94 -23.60
N VAL A 286 8.76 10.93 -24.55
CA VAL A 286 10.02 10.17 -24.45
C VAL A 286 10.92 10.74 -23.35
N ILE A 287 11.01 12.06 -23.23
CA ILE A 287 11.75 12.74 -22.15
C ILE A 287 11.19 12.36 -20.78
N TYR A 288 9.87 12.40 -20.59
CA TYR A 288 9.25 11.98 -19.32
C TYR A 288 9.50 10.51 -19.02
N ASP A 289 9.54 9.66 -20.04
CA ASP A 289 9.90 8.25 -19.87
C ASP A 289 11.36 8.11 -19.41
N LEU A 290 12.29 8.77 -20.08
CA LEU A 290 13.71 8.79 -19.70
C LEU A 290 13.92 9.31 -18.28
N LEU A 291 13.35 10.48 -17.93
CA LEU A 291 13.44 11.07 -16.59
C LEU A 291 12.87 10.12 -15.53
N SER A 292 11.75 9.46 -15.81
CA SER A 292 11.18 8.47 -14.87
C SER A 292 12.10 7.26 -14.67
N ARG A 293 12.73 6.76 -15.73
CA ARG A 293 13.67 5.63 -15.67
C ARG A 293 14.95 6.00 -14.94
N VAL A 294 15.49 7.18 -15.19
CA VAL A 294 16.68 7.73 -14.52
C VAL A 294 16.38 7.93 -13.03
N SER A 295 15.29 8.62 -12.71
CA SER A 295 14.81 8.84 -11.33
C SER A 295 14.68 7.53 -10.55
N LEU A 296 14.06 6.50 -11.16
CA LEU A 296 13.90 5.19 -10.53
C LEU A 296 15.21 4.41 -10.32
N LYS A 297 16.22 4.64 -11.17
CA LYS A 297 17.54 4.02 -11.01
C LYS A 297 18.43 4.78 -10.01
N SER A 298 18.33 6.11 -9.98
CA SER A 298 19.23 7.00 -9.23
C SER A 298 18.73 7.39 -7.83
N HIS A 299 17.43 7.34 -7.56
CA HIS A 299 16.85 7.76 -6.27
C HIS A 299 16.06 6.65 -5.60
N PHE A 300 16.21 6.59 -4.28
CA PHE A 300 15.70 5.47 -3.49
C PHE A 300 14.31 5.77 -2.96
N THR A 301 14.06 6.98 -2.46
CA THR A 301 12.80 7.33 -1.80
C THR A 301 11.87 8.17 -2.69
N GLU A 302 10.57 8.08 -2.45
CA GLU A 302 9.58 8.94 -3.13
C GLU A 302 9.85 10.42 -2.83
N SER A 303 10.28 10.74 -1.61
CA SER A 303 10.73 12.07 -1.22
C SER A 303 11.96 12.55 -2.00
N GLU A 304 12.98 11.71 -2.21
CA GLU A 304 14.14 12.06 -3.04
C GLU A 304 13.73 12.29 -4.49
N ARG A 305 12.84 11.44 -5.04
CA ARG A 305 12.34 11.59 -6.41
C ARG A 305 11.55 12.88 -6.58
N ILE A 306 10.74 13.25 -5.60
CA ILE A 306 9.99 14.52 -5.63
C ILE A 306 10.94 15.71 -5.47
N LYS A 307 11.94 15.65 -4.59
CA LYS A 307 12.95 16.70 -4.46
C LYS A 307 13.72 16.90 -5.78
N CYS A 308 14.17 15.80 -6.38
CA CYS A 308 14.85 15.81 -7.67
C CYS A 308 13.96 16.36 -8.80
N ALA A 309 12.68 15.96 -8.85
CA ALA A 309 11.74 16.52 -9.81
C ALA A 309 11.51 18.02 -9.59
N ALA A 310 11.52 18.49 -8.34
CA ALA A 310 11.45 19.91 -8.00
C ALA A 310 12.72 20.68 -8.38
N GLU A 311 13.90 20.07 -8.27
CA GLU A 311 15.18 20.66 -8.71
C GLU A 311 15.18 21.00 -10.21
N ILE A 312 14.48 20.22 -11.04
CA ILE A 312 14.32 20.49 -12.48
C ILE A 312 13.02 21.25 -12.81
N GLY A 313 12.30 21.76 -11.81
CA GLY A 313 11.14 22.64 -12.02
C GLY A 313 9.75 21.99 -11.96
N PHE A 314 9.61 20.70 -11.70
CA PHE A 314 8.29 20.08 -11.51
C PHE A 314 7.74 20.31 -10.10
N LYS A 315 6.55 20.91 -10.01
CA LYS A 315 5.79 21.03 -8.77
C LYS A 315 4.98 19.75 -8.55
N ILE A 316 5.61 18.77 -7.90
CA ILE A 316 4.94 17.55 -7.46
C ILE A 316 4.61 17.70 -5.98
N GLU A 317 3.32 17.72 -5.64
CA GLU A 317 2.89 17.72 -4.25
C GLU A 317 3.46 16.49 -3.53
N GLN A 318 4.30 16.74 -2.52
CA GLN A 318 4.66 15.68 -1.57
C GLN A 318 3.39 15.28 -0.85
N ARG A 319 2.95 14.04 -1.09
CA ARG A 319 1.81 13.52 -0.34
C ARG A 319 2.20 13.47 1.13
N PRO A 320 1.46 14.16 2.01
CA PRO A 320 1.70 14.02 3.43
C PRO A 320 1.43 12.55 3.76
N GLY A 321 2.48 11.83 4.18
CA GLY A 321 2.33 10.56 4.85
C GLY A 321 1.58 10.79 6.15
N GLY A 322 0.25 10.86 6.10
CA GLY A 322 -0.58 11.00 7.30
C GLY A 322 -0.35 9.80 8.24
N PRO A 323 -0.51 9.91 9.56
CA PRO A 323 -0.34 8.79 10.48
C PRO A 323 -1.39 7.67 10.30
N VAL A 324 -2.48 7.92 9.58
CA VAL A 324 -3.44 6.89 9.18
C VAL A 324 -2.76 5.90 8.23
N PRO A 325 -2.86 4.57 8.47
CA PRO A 325 -2.39 3.58 7.54
C PRO A 325 -2.95 3.87 6.16
N ASP A 326 -2.07 3.88 5.19
CA ASP A 326 -2.52 3.91 3.82
C ASP A 326 -3.27 2.59 3.58
N SER A 327 -4.19 2.57 2.62
CA SER A 327 -5.00 1.38 2.30
C SER A 327 -4.13 0.13 2.17
N ASN A 328 -2.87 0.30 1.78
CA ASN A 328 -1.92 -0.77 1.60
C ASN A 328 -1.34 -1.33 2.88
N ASP A 329 -1.04 -0.45 3.83
CA ASP A 329 -0.58 -0.86 5.15
C ASP A 329 -1.72 -1.56 5.89
N LEU A 330 -2.97 -1.11 5.70
CA LEU A 330 -4.17 -1.80 6.19
C LEU A 330 -4.31 -3.21 5.64
N ILE A 331 -4.06 -3.39 4.33
CA ILE A 331 -4.16 -4.69 3.68
C ILE A 331 -3.04 -5.61 4.13
N THR A 332 -1.80 -5.14 4.17
CA THR A 332 -0.67 -5.96 4.65
C THR A 332 -0.87 -6.37 6.10
N LEU A 333 -1.27 -5.43 6.96
CA LEU A 333 -1.65 -5.71 8.33
C LEU A 333 -2.83 -6.70 8.37
N GLY A 334 -3.85 -6.51 7.53
CA GLY A 334 -4.99 -7.41 7.40
C GLY A 334 -4.61 -8.82 6.96
N LEU A 335 -3.65 -8.98 6.03
CA LEU A 335 -3.13 -10.26 5.58
C LEU A 335 -2.32 -10.96 6.68
N VAL A 336 -1.45 -10.22 7.37
CA VAL A 336 -0.69 -10.74 8.52
C VAL A 336 -1.65 -11.18 9.63
N LEU A 337 -2.63 -10.34 9.98
CA LEU A 337 -3.62 -10.66 10.99
C LEU A 337 -4.57 -11.79 10.55
N SER A 338 -4.91 -11.88 9.27
CA SER A 338 -5.71 -13.01 8.75
C SER A 338 -4.92 -14.31 8.81
N GLY A 339 -3.63 -14.30 8.46
CA GLY A 339 -2.76 -15.48 8.57
C GLY A 339 -2.60 -15.94 10.02
N VAL A 340 -2.38 -15.00 10.95
CA VAL A 340 -2.07 -15.30 12.35
C VAL A 340 -3.32 -15.51 13.22
N CYS A 341 -4.44 -14.84 12.90
CA CYS A 341 -5.67 -14.89 13.70
C CYS A 341 -6.76 -15.71 13.01
N LEU A 342 -7.13 -15.38 11.77
CA LEU A 342 -8.31 -15.97 11.12
C LEU A 342 -8.19 -17.49 10.95
N LEU A 343 -7.05 -17.99 10.46
CA LEU A 343 -6.89 -19.43 10.18
C LEU A 343 -6.78 -20.30 11.43
N PRO A 344 -5.99 -19.92 12.47
CA PRO A 344 -5.96 -20.72 13.69
C PRO A 344 -7.30 -20.65 14.44
N LEU A 345 -8.00 -19.52 14.38
CA LEU A 345 -9.32 -19.38 15.01
C LEU A 345 -10.41 -20.13 14.23
N SER A 346 -10.37 -20.14 12.89
CA SER A 346 -11.36 -20.89 12.10
C SER A 346 -11.31 -22.39 12.41
N TYR A 347 -10.14 -22.91 12.82
CA TYR A 347 -9.99 -24.29 13.31
C TYR A 347 -10.77 -24.58 14.58
N LYS A 348 -10.79 -23.67 15.54
CA LYS A 348 -11.38 -23.93 16.85
C LYS A 348 -12.82 -23.46 16.99
N VAL A 349 -13.17 -22.34 16.36
CA VAL A 349 -14.44 -21.66 16.62
C VAL A 349 -15.36 -21.58 15.40
N GLY A 350 -14.90 -22.06 14.23
CA GLY A 350 -15.62 -21.96 12.96
C GLY A 350 -15.41 -20.62 12.26
N PHE A 351 -15.61 -20.60 10.93
CA PHE A 351 -15.25 -19.46 10.07
C PHE A 351 -15.96 -18.16 10.44
N GLY A 352 -17.28 -18.18 10.61
CA GLY A 352 -18.05 -16.96 10.95
C GLY A 352 -17.59 -16.32 12.26
N ARG A 353 -17.33 -17.13 13.30
CA ARG A 353 -16.82 -16.62 14.59
C ARG A 353 -15.38 -16.14 14.49
N ALA A 354 -14.56 -16.82 13.69
CA ALA A 354 -13.18 -16.41 13.44
C ALA A 354 -13.08 -15.07 12.70
N VAL A 355 -13.96 -14.83 11.71
CA VAL A 355 -14.07 -13.53 11.02
C VAL A 355 -14.41 -12.43 12.02
N MET A 356 -15.44 -12.63 12.85
CA MET A 356 -15.84 -11.67 13.88
C MET A 356 -14.67 -11.34 14.83
N ILE A 357 -13.98 -12.35 15.37
CA ILE A 357 -12.83 -12.13 16.27
C ILE A 357 -11.71 -11.38 15.55
N THR A 358 -11.42 -11.72 14.30
CA THR A 358 -10.39 -11.05 13.49
C THR A 358 -10.73 -9.58 13.25
N VAL A 359 -12.00 -9.26 12.95
CA VAL A 359 -12.47 -7.88 12.78
C VAL A 359 -12.36 -7.09 14.09
N ILE A 360 -12.67 -7.71 15.23
CA ILE A 360 -12.51 -7.08 16.55
C ILE A 360 -11.04 -6.78 16.85
N ILE A 361 -10.12 -7.73 16.60
CA ILE A 361 -8.68 -7.52 16.77
C ILE A 361 -8.19 -6.42 15.81
N PHE A 362 -8.65 -6.41 14.57
CA PHE A 362 -8.31 -5.37 13.60
C PHE A 362 -8.76 -3.99 14.06
N THR A 363 -9.95 -3.91 14.67
CA THR A 363 -10.48 -2.68 15.27
C THR A 363 -9.61 -2.21 16.44
N ALA A 364 -9.16 -3.13 17.28
CA ALA A 364 -8.24 -2.84 18.39
C ALA A 364 -6.89 -2.25 17.93
N VAL A 365 -6.44 -2.62 16.73
CA VAL A 365 -5.25 -2.03 16.12
C VAL A 365 -5.53 -0.67 15.51
N LEU A 366 -6.63 -0.52 14.78
CA LEU A 366 -6.91 0.68 13.99
C LEU A 366 -7.28 1.89 14.81
N VAL A 367 -8.11 1.70 15.83
CA VAL A 367 -8.70 2.79 16.60
C VAL A 367 -7.63 3.66 17.27
N PRO A 368 -6.61 3.11 17.98
CA PRO A 368 -5.50 3.91 18.49
C PRO A 368 -4.85 4.77 17.40
N ILE A 369 -4.57 4.18 16.23
CA ILE A 369 -3.90 4.87 15.13
C ILE A 369 -4.75 6.04 14.60
N LEU A 370 -6.06 5.83 14.43
CA LEU A 370 -6.99 6.85 13.97
C LEU A 370 -7.17 7.98 14.98
N ILE A 371 -7.27 7.67 16.27
CA ILE A 371 -7.36 8.68 17.33
C ILE A 371 -6.08 9.52 17.37
N ALA A 372 -4.90 8.89 17.25
CA ALA A 372 -3.63 9.61 17.20
C ALA A 372 -3.47 10.52 15.97
N ASP A 373 -4.14 10.21 14.86
CA ASP A 373 -4.19 11.06 13.66
C ASP A 373 -5.16 12.23 13.81
N LYS A 374 -6.41 11.93 14.19
CA LYS A 374 -7.51 12.89 14.17
C LYS A 374 -7.53 13.82 15.36
N LEU A 375 -6.96 13.41 16.48
CA LEU A 375 -6.92 14.18 17.72
C LEU A 375 -5.46 14.40 18.18
N PRO A 376 -4.63 15.10 17.38
CA PRO A 376 -3.23 15.34 17.75
C PRO A 376 -3.10 16.25 18.99
N GLY A 377 -4.14 17.06 19.27
CA GLY A 377 -4.22 18.01 20.37
C GLY A 377 -4.69 17.43 21.71
N LEU A 378 -5.00 16.12 21.81
CA LEU A 378 -5.13 15.49 23.13
C LEU A 378 -3.79 15.72 23.86
N PRO A 379 -3.78 16.27 25.08
CA PRO A 379 -2.55 16.72 25.73
C PRO A 379 -1.62 15.52 25.95
N PHE A 380 -0.67 15.33 25.04
CA PHE A 380 0.29 14.21 25.03
C PHE A 380 1.56 14.51 25.81
N ARG A 381 1.74 15.77 26.22
CA ARG A 381 2.83 16.26 27.05
C ARG A 381 2.44 17.67 27.49
N ARG A 382 1.73 17.79 28.61
CA ARG A 382 1.90 18.99 29.44
C ARG A 382 3.17 18.70 30.25
N ASN A 383 4.29 19.28 29.84
CA ASN A 383 5.49 19.40 30.69
C ASN A 383 6.30 18.12 31.01
N GLY A 384 6.75 17.39 29.99
CA GLY A 384 7.97 16.58 30.09
C GLY A 384 7.95 15.26 30.87
N TYR A 385 7.12 15.08 31.90
CA TYR A 385 7.35 14.00 32.89
C TYR A 385 6.25 12.95 33.08
N THR A 386 5.06 13.09 32.49
CA THR A 386 4.01 12.04 32.62
C THR A 386 3.33 11.70 31.30
N PRO A 387 3.30 10.41 30.89
CA PRO A 387 2.49 9.98 29.75
C PRO A 387 1.01 10.25 30.05
N SER A 388 0.32 10.91 29.13
CA SER A 388 -1.12 11.16 29.25
C SER A 388 -1.88 9.85 29.24
N VAL A 389 -2.48 9.53 30.37
CA VAL A 389 -3.27 8.31 30.58
C VAL A 389 -4.59 8.38 29.78
N ALA A 390 -5.09 9.58 29.47
CA ALA A 390 -6.36 9.77 28.77
C ALA A 390 -6.40 9.09 27.40
N TYR A 391 -5.33 9.19 26.60
CA TYR A 391 -5.33 8.66 25.23
C TYR A 391 -5.41 7.12 25.14
N PRO A 392 -4.60 6.35 25.90
CA PRO A 392 -4.75 4.90 25.93
C PRO A 392 -6.15 4.45 26.37
N PHE A 393 -6.71 5.07 27.41
CA PHE A 393 -8.04 4.74 27.90
C PHE A 393 -9.15 5.11 26.91
N MET A 394 -9.08 6.29 26.28
CA MET A 394 -10.01 6.66 25.20
C MET A 394 -10.00 5.64 24.05
N SER A 395 -8.81 5.19 23.66
CA SER A 395 -8.65 4.16 22.63
C SER A 395 -9.30 2.84 23.05
N GLY A 396 -9.10 2.43 24.30
CA GLY A 396 -9.75 1.26 24.90
C GLY A 396 -11.27 1.35 24.90
N PHE A 397 -11.85 2.46 25.39
CA PHE A 397 -13.30 2.66 25.42
C PHE A 397 -13.93 2.71 24.03
N THR A 398 -13.24 3.32 23.07
CA THR A 398 -13.72 3.39 21.68
C THR A 398 -13.75 2.01 21.05
N VAL A 399 -12.72 1.19 21.29
CA VAL A 399 -12.68 -0.22 20.84
C VAL A 399 -13.76 -1.04 21.52
N MET A 400 -14.03 -0.82 22.81
CA MET A 400 -15.13 -1.47 23.53
C MET A 400 -16.48 -1.17 22.85
N ALA A 401 -16.78 0.10 22.59
CA ALA A 401 -18.02 0.52 21.93
C ALA A 401 -18.16 -0.10 20.53
N LEU A 402 -17.10 -0.07 19.72
CA LEU A 402 -17.12 -0.70 18.39
C LEU A 402 -17.24 -2.22 18.45
N THR A 403 -16.64 -2.87 19.45
CA THR A 403 -16.77 -4.32 19.64
C THR A 403 -18.20 -4.73 19.97
N VAL A 404 -18.91 -3.93 20.78
CA VAL A 404 -20.34 -4.11 21.05
C VAL A 404 -21.14 -3.95 19.77
N MET A 405 -20.84 -2.91 18.97
CA MET A 405 -21.50 -2.68 17.68
C MET A 405 -21.27 -3.85 16.70
N ILE A 406 -20.03 -4.30 16.50
CA ILE A 406 -19.68 -5.45 15.64
C ILE A 406 -20.40 -6.71 16.11
N SER A 407 -20.47 -6.93 17.43
CA SER A 407 -21.18 -8.10 18.00
C SER A 407 -22.69 -8.04 17.76
N THR A 408 -23.28 -6.84 17.78
CA THR A 408 -24.69 -6.60 17.46
C THR A 408 -24.96 -6.88 15.99
N VAL A 409 -24.12 -6.34 15.11
CA VAL A 409 -24.21 -6.56 13.65
C VAL A 409 -23.99 -8.03 13.29
N TYR A 410 -23.00 -8.70 13.88
CA TYR A 410 -22.81 -10.13 13.66
C TYR A 410 -24.02 -10.96 14.14
N SER A 411 -24.72 -10.51 15.19
CA SER A 411 -25.93 -11.19 15.66
C SER A 411 -27.11 -11.07 14.72
N SER A 412 -27.18 -10.01 13.92
CA SER A 412 -28.23 -9.79 12.93
C SER A 412 -27.90 -10.36 11.55
N ILE A 413 -26.63 -10.69 11.26
CA ILE A 413 -26.17 -11.28 9.99
C ILE A 413 -26.30 -12.83 9.96
N ASN A 414 -27.30 -13.43 10.59
CA ASN A 414 -27.77 -14.72 10.07
C ASN A 414 -28.33 -14.43 8.67
N PHE A 415 -27.50 -14.61 7.64
CA PHE A 415 -27.71 -14.09 6.28
C PHE A 415 -29.05 -14.57 5.65
N ALA A 416 -29.59 -15.69 6.13
CA ALA A 416 -30.90 -16.24 5.73
C ALA A 416 -32.11 -15.57 6.42
N GLU A 417 -31.95 -15.07 7.66
CA GLU A 417 -32.99 -14.34 8.40
C GLU A 417 -33.05 -12.86 8.01
N PHE A 418 -31.92 -12.29 7.57
CA PHE A 418 -31.80 -10.88 7.18
C PHE A 418 -32.69 -10.47 6.00
N PHE A 419 -32.95 -11.39 5.06
CA PHE A 419 -33.86 -11.13 3.93
C PHE A 419 -35.32 -11.49 4.22
N SER A 420 -35.59 -12.29 5.26
CA SER A 420 -36.91 -12.88 5.49
C SER A 420 -37.66 -12.30 6.70
N SER A 421 -36.94 -11.70 7.64
CA SER A 421 -37.54 -11.11 8.84
C SER A 421 -37.05 -9.67 8.97
N GLY A 422 -37.95 -8.70 8.93
CA GLY A 422 -37.65 -7.28 9.16
C GLY A 422 -37.25 -7.01 10.62
N ALA A 423 -36.22 -7.70 11.10
CA ALA A 423 -35.75 -7.64 12.47
C ALA A 423 -35.04 -6.31 12.74
N ASP A 424 -35.33 -5.72 13.90
CA ASP A 424 -34.72 -4.48 14.39
C ASP A 424 -33.18 -4.56 14.36
N LEU A 425 -32.60 -3.85 13.39
CA LEU A 425 -31.17 -3.88 13.05
C LEU A 425 -30.23 -3.36 14.16
N PHE A 426 -30.78 -2.77 15.23
CA PHE A 426 -30.02 -2.01 16.24
C PHE A 426 -30.47 -2.28 17.68
N ASP A 427 -30.80 -3.53 18.03
CA ASP A 427 -30.99 -3.92 19.42
C ASP A 427 -29.63 -3.97 20.17
N LEU A 428 -29.14 -2.79 20.56
CA LEU A 428 -27.90 -2.60 21.33
C LEU A 428 -27.94 -3.37 22.65
N THR A 429 -29.12 -3.58 23.23
CA THR A 429 -29.33 -4.37 24.43
C THR A 429 -28.99 -5.85 24.22
N LYS A 430 -29.34 -6.45 23.07
CA LYS A 430 -28.88 -7.80 22.71
C LYS A 430 -27.38 -7.86 22.47
N GLY A 431 -26.81 -6.85 21.82
CA GLY A 431 -25.36 -6.71 21.62
C GLY A 431 -24.58 -6.64 22.93
N TRP A 432 -25.03 -5.78 23.84
CA TRP A 432 -24.47 -5.59 25.18
C TRP A 432 -24.61 -6.83 26.05
N LYS A 433 -25.81 -7.44 26.08
CA LYS A 433 -26.03 -8.72 26.78
C LYS A 433 -25.15 -9.85 26.23
N ARG A 434 -24.85 -9.87 24.93
CA ARG A 434 -23.88 -10.84 24.36
C ARG A 434 -22.43 -10.48 24.68
N TYR A 435 -22.08 -9.19 24.67
CA TYR A 435 -20.74 -8.72 25.03
C TYR A 435 -20.42 -9.01 26.51
N ILE A 436 -21.38 -8.78 27.41
CA ILE A 436 -21.23 -9.10 28.85
C ILE A 436 -21.45 -10.59 29.13
N GLY A 437 -22.48 -11.19 28.53
CA GLY A 437 -22.92 -12.56 28.81
C GLY A 437 -22.08 -13.65 28.16
N ARG A 438 -21.28 -13.34 27.12
CA ARG A 438 -20.16 -14.20 26.69
C ARG A 438 -18.97 -13.96 27.61
N SER A 439 -19.13 -14.34 28.88
CA SER A 439 -18.19 -14.07 29.95
C SER A 439 -16.88 -14.88 29.80
N TYR A 440 -15.90 -14.43 29.00
CA TYR A 440 -14.45 -14.69 29.19
C TYR A 440 -13.53 -13.95 28.18
N PRO A 441 -12.19 -13.84 28.42
CA PRO A 441 -11.30 -12.65 28.23
C PRO A 441 -11.26 -12.00 26.84
N TRP A 442 -11.84 -12.64 25.84
CA TRP A 442 -11.91 -12.18 24.47
C TRP A 442 -12.57 -10.79 24.32
N THR A 443 -13.38 -10.35 25.29
CA THR A 443 -13.96 -9.01 25.30
C THR A 443 -13.05 -7.94 25.89
N ALA A 444 -12.16 -8.31 26.82
CA ALA A 444 -11.19 -7.44 27.45
C ALA A 444 -9.85 -7.36 26.68
N LEU A 445 -9.46 -8.43 25.97
CA LEU A 445 -8.23 -8.48 25.18
C LEU A 445 -8.16 -7.40 24.09
N PRO A 446 -9.22 -7.09 23.31
CA PRO A 446 -9.21 -6.02 22.32
C PRO A 446 -8.99 -4.64 22.98
N VAL A 447 -9.59 -4.41 24.15
CA VAL A 447 -9.41 -3.18 24.93
C VAL A 447 -7.97 -3.08 25.43
N LEU A 448 -7.42 -4.18 25.96
CA LEU A 448 -6.02 -4.26 26.37
C LEU A 448 -5.07 -4.00 25.21
N TYR A 449 -5.27 -4.63 24.05
CA TYR A 449 -4.46 -4.39 22.86
C TYR A 449 -4.52 -2.94 22.42
N ALA A 450 -5.70 -2.32 22.43
CA ALA A 450 -5.86 -0.91 22.09
C ALA A 450 -5.07 0.00 23.03
N ILE A 451 -5.14 -0.25 24.35
CA ILE A 451 -4.40 0.49 25.37
C ILE A 451 -2.89 0.30 25.20
N LEU A 452 -2.42 -0.93 25.00
CA LEU A 452 -1.00 -1.26 24.80
C LEU A 452 -0.46 -0.67 23.49
N ILE A 453 -1.23 -0.73 22.41
CA ILE A 453 -0.87 -0.14 21.12
C ILE A 453 -0.81 1.39 21.27
N ALA A 454 -1.82 2.01 21.88
CA ALA A 454 -1.84 3.44 22.15
C ALA A 454 -0.65 3.89 23.00
N SER A 455 -0.35 3.19 24.10
CA SER A 455 0.77 3.53 24.97
C SER A 455 2.11 3.38 24.26
N ARG A 456 2.29 2.33 23.46
CA ARG A 456 3.56 2.07 22.78
C ARG A 456 3.76 2.88 21.52
N ILE A 457 2.72 3.18 20.74
CA ILE A 457 2.86 3.89 19.45
C ILE A 457 3.70 5.18 19.55
N ARG A 458 3.68 5.90 20.68
CA ARG A 458 4.47 7.14 20.89
C ARG A 458 5.64 7.04 21.89
N THR A 459 5.86 5.90 22.54
CA THR A 459 7.01 5.69 23.45
C THR A 459 8.14 4.96 22.75
N GLY A 460 9.32 5.58 22.66
CA GLY A 460 10.54 4.97 22.10
C GLY A 460 11.11 5.77 20.93
N SER A 461 12.42 6.02 20.98
CA SER A 461 13.20 6.58 19.88
C SER A 461 13.70 5.43 19.01
N TYR A 462 13.27 5.38 17.75
CA TYR A 462 13.93 4.51 16.78
C TYR A 462 15.18 5.22 16.25
N PRO A 463 16.29 4.49 16.04
CA PRO A 463 17.44 5.02 15.32
C PRO A 463 16.99 5.42 13.91
N ASP A 464 17.59 6.48 13.36
CA ASP A 464 17.30 6.93 12.01
C ASP A 464 17.66 5.81 11.00
N THR A 465 16.65 5.07 10.55
CA THR A 465 16.83 3.97 9.61
C THR A 465 17.30 4.43 8.23
N ALA A 466 17.28 5.73 7.94
CA ALA A 466 17.86 6.29 6.72
C ALA A 466 19.39 6.17 6.72
N CYS A 467 20.03 6.23 7.89
CA CYS A 467 21.47 6.12 8.05
C CYS A 467 21.99 4.67 8.08
N LEU A 468 21.10 3.68 8.28
CA LEU A 468 21.47 2.28 8.49
C LEU A 468 21.43 1.47 7.18
N ARG A 469 22.46 0.64 6.94
CA ARG A 469 22.60 -0.21 5.74
C ARG A 469 22.37 -1.70 6.03
N GLY A 470 21.83 -2.43 5.05
CA GLY A 470 21.78 -3.90 5.06
C GLY A 470 20.99 -4.51 6.24
N PHE A 471 21.52 -5.59 6.82
CA PHE A 471 20.89 -6.33 7.93
C PHE A 471 20.74 -5.49 9.21
N GLN A 472 21.62 -4.49 9.42
CA GLN A 472 21.53 -3.58 10.56
C GLN A 472 20.25 -2.73 10.51
N ARG A 473 19.82 -2.34 9.29
CA ARG A 473 18.54 -1.65 9.11
C ARG A 473 17.36 -2.51 9.54
N TYR A 474 17.38 -3.81 9.22
CA TYR A 474 16.34 -4.76 9.61
C TYR A 474 16.35 -5.07 11.10
N ARG A 475 17.54 -5.22 11.71
CA ARG A 475 17.68 -5.39 13.17
C ARG A 475 17.20 -4.15 13.93
N ALA A 476 17.41 -2.97 13.36
CA ALA A 476 16.91 -1.71 13.88
C ALA A 476 15.44 -1.43 13.51
N TRP A 477 14.82 -2.27 12.68
CA TRP A 477 13.45 -2.07 12.21
C TRP A 477 12.41 -2.63 13.16
N GLY A 478 12.74 -3.14 14.35
CA GLY A 478 11.78 -3.74 15.27
C GLY A 478 12.20 -3.63 16.73
N CYS A 479 11.24 -3.48 17.64
CA CYS A 479 11.48 -3.40 19.07
C CYS A 479 11.02 -4.69 19.73
N LEU A 480 11.94 -5.61 19.97
CA LEU A 480 11.64 -6.86 20.69
C LEU A 480 11.09 -6.59 22.10
N LEU A 481 11.43 -5.44 22.69
CA LEU A 481 10.89 -4.99 23.97
C LEU A 481 9.39 -4.68 23.87
N ASP A 482 8.90 -4.11 22.76
CA ASP A 482 7.46 -3.90 22.56
C ASP A 482 6.72 -5.25 22.46
N ALA A 483 7.30 -6.20 21.71
CA ALA A 483 6.77 -7.57 21.64
C ALA A 483 6.74 -8.24 23.02
N GLY A 484 7.80 -8.09 23.81
CA GLY A 484 7.91 -8.61 25.17
C GLY A 484 6.89 -8.01 26.14
N ILE A 485 6.67 -6.69 26.10
CA ILE A 485 5.65 -6.02 26.93
C ILE A 485 4.26 -6.57 26.60
N PHE A 486 3.93 -6.69 25.31
CA PHE A 486 2.64 -7.23 24.88
C PHE A 486 2.45 -8.69 25.31
N LEU A 487 3.51 -9.51 25.21
CA LEU A 487 3.52 -10.89 25.69
C LEU A 487 3.26 -10.96 27.19
N ILE A 488 4.00 -10.20 27.99
CA ILE A 488 3.90 -10.19 29.46
C ILE A 488 2.52 -9.70 29.90
N CYS A 489 2.04 -8.57 29.39
CA CYS A 489 0.75 -8.02 29.79
C CYS A 489 -0.41 -8.98 29.43
N THR A 490 -0.36 -9.57 28.24
CA THR A 490 -1.42 -10.50 27.82
C THR A 490 -1.36 -11.81 28.60
N THR A 491 -0.15 -12.34 28.83
CA THR A 491 0.06 -13.55 29.63
C THR A 491 -0.37 -13.32 31.07
N GLY A 492 -0.08 -12.15 31.65
CA GLY A 492 -0.56 -11.75 32.98
C GLY A 492 -2.09 -11.72 33.05
N VAL A 493 -2.76 -11.11 32.06
CA VAL A 493 -4.24 -11.15 32.01
C VAL A 493 -4.73 -12.58 31.91
N MET A 494 -4.08 -13.40 31.08
CA MET A 494 -4.44 -14.80 30.91
C MET A 494 -4.12 -15.68 32.13
N ILE A 495 -3.19 -15.30 33.00
CA ILE A 495 -2.91 -16.05 34.23
C ILE A 495 -3.84 -15.60 35.35
N PHE A 496 -3.97 -14.29 35.58
CA PHE A 496 -4.69 -13.78 36.77
C PHE A 496 -6.21 -13.73 36.61
N PHE A 497 -6.72 -13.57 35.39
CA PHE A 497 -8.17 -13.46 35.15
C PHE A 497 -8.75 -14.66 34.39
N VAL A 498 -7.87 -15.32 33.62
CA VAL A 498 -7.91 -16.46 32.67
C VAL A 498 -7.88 -17.92 33.12
N MET A 499 -6.86 -18.25 33.90
CA MET A 499 -6.68 -19.60 34.40
C MET A 499 -7.62 -19.90 35.57
N PRO A 500 -7.85 -18.99 36.55
CA PRO A 500 -8.65 -19.30 37.72
C PRO A 500 -10.08 -19.73 37.38
N LYS A 501 -10.74 -19.09 36.39
CA LYS A 501 -12.11 -19.47 36.05
C LYS A 501 -12.17 -20.65 35.07
N VAL A 502 -11.14 -20.87 34.23
CA VAL A 502 -11.03 -22.12 33.45
C VAL A 502 -10.81 -23.31 34.36
N ALA A 503 -9.94 -23.19 35.38
CA ALA A 503 -9.73 -24.24 36.37
C ALA A 503 -11.01 -24.57 37.16
N VAL A 504 -11.82 -23.56 37.49
CA VAL A 504 -13.14 -23.75 38.12
C VAL A 504 -14.15 -24.43 37.17
N LEU A 505 -14.15 -24.06 35.88
CA LEU A 505 -15.14 -24.58 34.92
C LEU A 505 -14.79 -25.96 34.37
N TRP A 506 -13.52 -26.29 34.19
CA TRP A 506 -13.05 -27.49 33.49
C TRP A 506 -12.39 -28.51 34.42
N GLY A 507 -12.30 -28.23 35.73
CA GLY A 507 -11.41 -28.94 36.63
C GLY A 507 -9.94 -28.61 36.33
N ASN A 508 -9.02 -29.19 37.11
CA ASN A 508 -7.57 -28.95 36.95
C ASN A 508 -7.14 -29.36 35.51
N PRO A 509 -6.89 -28.41 34.60
CA PRO A 509 -6.62 -28.76 33.21
C PRO A 509 -5.26 -29.48 33.16
N ALA A 510 -5.12 -30.51 32.32
CA ALA A 510 -3.82 -31.10 32.09
C ALA A 510 -2.82 -30.01 31.65
N ALA A 511 -1.58 -30.05 32.13
CA ALA A 511 -0.57 -29.01 31.85
C ALA A 511 -0.41 -28.67 30.34
N ALA A 512 -0.65 -29.64 29.46
CA ALA A 512 -0.63 -29.41 28.01
C ALA A 512 -1.74 -28.46 27.50
N THR A 513 -2.92 -28.45 28.13
CA THR A 513 -4.04 -27.56 27.78
C THR A 513 -3.76 -26.13 28.26
N GLU A 514 -3.16 -26.00 29.44
CA GLU A 514 -2.75 -24.72 30.03
C GLU A 514 -1.73 -23.98 29.16
N TRP A 515 -0.68 -24.68 28.71
CA TRP A 515 0.33 -24.08 27.83
C TRP A 515 -0.25 -23.59 26.51
N THR A 516 -1.21 -24.31 25.93
CA THR A 516 -1.84 -23.87 24.67
C THR A 516 -2.73 -22.65 24.82
N LEU A 517 -3.34 -22.45 26.01
CA LEU A 517 -4.15 -21.28 26.34
C LEU A 517 -3.29 -20.03 26.53
N LEU A 518 -2.06 -20.16 27.03
CA LEU A 518 -1.12 -19.05 27.19
C LEU A 518 -0.34 -18.74 25.91
N ALA A 519 0.13 -19.78 25.19
CA ALA A 519 1.01 -19.63 24.05
C ALA A 519 0.33 -18.91 22.85
N ARG A 520 -0.97 -19.16 22.61
CA ARG A 520 -1.68 -18.58 21.46
C ARG A 520 -1.94 -17.08 21.59
N PRO A 521 -2.57 -16.58 22.68
CA PRO A 521 -2.67 -15.15 22.92
C PRO A 521 -1.30 -14.49 23.02
N GLY A 522 -0.31 -15.17 23.63
CA GLY A 522 1.06 -14.69 23.68
C GLY A 522 1.65 -14.46 22.29
N LEU A 523 1.53 -15.42 21.36
CA LEU A 523 2.02 -15.30 19.99
C LEU A 523 1.33 -14.16 19.22
N ILE A 524 0.00 -14.05 19.32
CA ILE A 524 -0.77 -12.97 18.71
C ILE A 524 -0.31 -11.62 19.26
N SER A 525 -0.15 -11.52 20.58
CA SER A 525 0.25 -10.29 21.27
C SER A 525 1.66 -9.87 20.94
N SER A 526 2.62 -10.80 20.94
CA SER A 526 4.00 -10.53 20.52
C SER A 526 4.05 -10.05 19.08
N THR A 527 3.26 -10.67 18.19
CA THR A 527 3.18 -10.27 16.78
C THR A 527 2.62 -8.85 16.66
N LEU A 528 1.51 -8.55 17.37
CA LEU A 528 0.92 -7.20 17.39
C LEU A 528 1.88 -6.16 17.97
N GLY A 529 2.50 -6.46 19.12
CA GLY A 529 3.46 -5.61 19.80
C GLY A 529 4.74 -5.38 19.00
N PHE A 530 5.16 -6.36 18.20
CA PHE A 530 6.28 -6.18 17.28
C PHE A 530 5.88 -5.33 16.07
N PHE A 531 4.85 -5.70 15.32
CA PHE A 531 4.60 -5.09 14.01
C PHE A 531 3.92 -3.71 14.11
N VAL A 532 2.93 -3.53 14.99
CA VAL A 532 2.07 -2.33 14.98
C VAL A 532 2.81 -1.06 15.45
N PRO A 533 3.45 -1.03 16.64
CA PRO A 533 4.15 0.16 17.12
C PRO A 533 5.35 0.51 16.23
N THR A 534 6.13 -0.50 15.84
CA THR A 534 7.24 -0.40 14.90
C THR A 534 6.83 0.30 13.61
N TRP A 535 5.74 -0.18 13.01
CA TRP A 535 5.24 0.33 11.75
C TRP A 535 4.79 1.80 11.86
N TYR A 536 4.02 2.14 12.90
CA TYR A 536 3.57 3.52 13.10
C TYR A 536 4.75 4.48 13.31
N ARG A 537 5.73 4.08 14.12
CA ARG A 537 6.90 4.92 14.42
C ARG A 537 7.77 5.13 13.18
N ALA A 538 8.00 4.11 12.36
CA ALA A 538 8.72 4.23 11.09
C ALA A 538 8.10 5.30 10.17
N ARG A 539 6.77 5.36 10.12
CA ARG A 539 6.04 6.37 9.35
C ARG A 539 6.13 7.78 9.94
N SER A 540 6.15 7.89 11.27
CA SER A 540 6.32 9.18 11.96
C SER A 540 7.71 9.81 11.75
N LEU A 541 8.76 8.99 11.58
CA LEU A 541 10.12 9.47 11.30
C LEU A 541 10.27 10.02 9.89
N SER A 542 9.72 9.32 8.88
CA SER A 542 9.68 9.83 7.51
C SER A 542 9.00 11.20 7.41
N ARG A 543 8.01 11.47 8.29
CA ARG A 543 7.35 12.79 8.38
C ARG A 543 8.25 13.88 8.95
N LYS A 544 9.06 13.58 9.96
CA LYS A 544 9.98 14.57 10.56
C LYS A 544 11.07 14.99 9.58
N GLN A 545 11.52 14.08 8.71
CA GLN A 545 12.52 14.36 7.67
C GLN A 545 11.95 15.16 6.48
N THR A 546 10.63 15.13 6.27
CA THR A 546 9.96 15.84 5.16
C THR A 546 9.30 17.16 5.57
N ALA A 547 9.10 17.41 6.86
CA ALA A 547 8.70 18.73 7.32
C ALA A 547 9.83 19.72 7.01
N PRO A 548 9.55 20.89 6.40
CA PRO A 548 10.53 21.97 6.33
C PRO A 548 11.00 22.25 7.78
N PRO A 549 12.28 22.62 8.00
CA PRO A 549 12.74 22.95 9.33
C PRO A 549 11.78 24.01 9.87
N SER A 550 10.98 23.62 10.86
CA SER A 550 10.09 24.55 11.54
C SER A 550 11.02 25.63 12.07
N GLN A 551 10.84 26.87 11.62
CA GLN A 551 11.49 28.00 12.26
C GLN A 551 11.31 27.83 13.76
N PRO A 552 12.39 27.94 14.57
CA PRO A 552 12.26 27.82 16.01
C PRO A 552 11.14 28.75 16.45
N PRO A 553 10.28 28.34 17.40
CA PRO A 553 9.22 29.21 17.89
C PRO A 553 9.87 30.53 18.24
N VAL A 554 9.39 31.61 17.63
CA VAL A 554 9.77 32.97 18.02
C VAL A 554 9.37 33.05 19.49
N LEU A 555 10.36 32.99 20.35
CA LEU A 555 10.19 33.36 21.74
C LEU A 555 9.87 34.85 21.69
N ASP A 556 8.60 35.18 21.80
CA ASP A 556 8.16 36.53 22.14
C ASP A 556 8.71 36.81 23.55
N ILE A 557 9.97 37.23 23.61
CA ILE A 557 10.55 37.83 24.80
C ILE A 557 9.89 39.21 24.88
N PRO A 558 9.02 39.46 25.87
CA PRO A 558 8.47 40.79 26.05
C PRO A 558 9.63 41.76 26.26
N VAL A 559 9.74 42.74 25.37
CA VAL A 559 10.68 43.85 25.53
C VAL A 559 10.22 44.62 26.77
N PRO A 560 11.04 44.75 27.82
CA PRO A 560 10.70 45.61 28.95
C PRO A 560 10.63 47.05 28.44
N VAL A 561 9.47 47.69 28.68
CA VAL A 561 9.23 49.12 28.43
C VAL A 561 9.93 49.94 29.50
#